data_AF-A0A7S1PJ98-F1
#
_entry.id   AF-A0A7S1PJ98-F1
#
_cell.length_a   1.000
_cell.length_b   1.000
_cell.length_c   1.000
_cell.angle_alpha   90.00
_cell.angle_beta   90.00
_cell.angle_gamma   90.00
#
_symmetry.space_group_name_H-M   'P 1'
#
loop_
_entity.id
_entity.type
_entity.pdbx_description
1 polymer ?
#
loop_
_entity_poly.entity_id
_entity_poly.type
_entity_poly.pdbx_seq_one_letter_code
_entity_poly.pdbx_strand_id
1 'polypeptide(L)'
;NLQSTPPPVRTITTMKFKQESLKRLKPPTKQAKLTFFHPKLVKKSTTQVEKSTPGKPTHLIKDIENNTVVRYFPNLIPRKKSLELYEKLRTNTDWHQERILMFGKWFEPSRKVQTAGDDGLTFEYSGTQHNTVPWSKELLEIKELVEKALDYKFN
;
A
#
# COMPACT_ATOMS: atom_id res chain seq x y z
N ASN A 1 -41.58 -25.68 14.96
CA ASN A 1 -41.52 -25.79 13.50
C ASN A 1 -41.41 -24.39 12.91
N LEU A 2 -40.20 -23.96 12.58
CA LEU A 2 -39.88 -22.85 11.68
C LEU A 2 -38.40 -23.00 11.33
N GLN A 3 -38.16 -23.83 10.31
CA GLN A 3 -36.87 -24.07 9.68
C GLN A 3 -36.45 -22.81 8.93
N SER A 4 -35.35 -22.17 9.35
CA SER A 4 -34.68 -21.14 8.57
C SER A 4 -33.82 -21.81 7.50
N THR A 5 -34.22 -21.68 6.24
CA THR A 5 -33.42 -22.10 5.08
C THR A 5 -32.19 -21.19 4.93
N PRO A 6 -30.98 -21.70 4.67
CA PRO A 6 -29.82 -20.88 4.36
C PRO A 6 -29.95 -20.23 2.96
N PRO A 7 -29.35 -19.04 2.73
CA PRO A 7 -29.39 -18.36 1.44
C PRO A 7 -28.58 -19.12 0.37
N PRO A 8 -28.88 -18.92 -0.93
CA PRO A 8 -28.29 -19.70 -2.00
C PRO A 8 -26.79 -19.42 -2.16
N VAL A 9 -25.99 -20.48 -2.07
CA VAL A 9 -24.56 -20.48 -2.38
C VAL A 9 -24.41 -20.19 -3.88
N ARG A 10 -23.86 -19.02 -4.22
CA ARG A 10 -23.43 -18.75 -5.60
C ARG A 10 -22.24 -19.65 -5.91
N THR A 11 -22.44 -20.64 -6.77
CA THR A 11 -21.37 -21.47 -7.33
C THR A 11 -20.45 -20.58 -8.15
N ILE A 12 -19.29 -20.21 -7.60
CA ILE A 12 -18.23 -19.58 -8.38
C ILE A 12 -17.44 -20.73 -9.00
N THR A 13 -17.53 -20.83 -10.33
CA THR A 13 -16.74 -21.75 -11.16
C THR A 13 -15.27 -21.68 -10.77
N THR A 14 -14.75 -22.76 -10.20
CA THR A 14 -13.31 -22.92 -9.95
C THR A 14 -12.59 -22.96 -11.29
N MET A 15 -11.95 -21.87 -11.69
CA MET A 15 -10.93 -21.94 -12.74
C MET A 15 -9.75 -22.74 -12.18
N LYS A 16 -9.64 -24.00 -12.58
CA LYS A 16 -8.45 -24.82 -12.32
C LYS A 16 -7.27 -24.17 -13.03
N PHE A 17 -6.44 -23.44 -12.29
CA PHE A 17 -5.14 -23.00 -12.78
C PHE A 17 -4.25 -24.24 -12.90
N LYS A 18 -4.07 -24.72 -14.13
CA LYS A 18 -3.14 -25.80 -14.45
C LYS A 18 -1.74 -25.25 -14.16
N GLN A 19 -1.09 -25.77 -13.13
CA GLN A 19 0.30 -25.44 -12.82
C GLN A 19 1.18 -26.06 -13.90
N GLU A 20 1.38 -25.35 -15.02
CA GLU A 20 2.40 -25.73 -15.99
C GLU A 20 3.78 -25.50 -15.37
N SER A 21 4.55 -26.58 -15.32
CA SER A 21 5.94 -26.60 -14.88
C SER A 21 6.73 -25.49 -15.56
N LEU A 22 7.22 -24.53 -14.77
CA LEU A 22 8.18 -23.52 -15.21
C LEU A 22 9.43 -24.23 -15.73
N LYS A 23 9.54 -24.38 -17.05
CA LYS A 23 10.81 -24.72 -17.69
C LYS A 23 11.80 -23.63 -17.29
N ARG A 24 12.94 -24.03 -16.69
CA ARG A 24 14.00 -23.12 -16.26
C ARG A 24 14.39 -22.20 -17.42
N LEU A 25 13.94 -20.95 -17.38
CA LEU A 25 14.48 -19.90 -18.22
C LEU A 25 15.94 -19.71 -17.80
N LYS A 26 16.85 -19.96 -18.74
CA LYS A 26 18.28 -19.64 -18.52
C LYS A 26 18.38 -18.13 -18.28
N PRO A 27 19.16 -17.68 -17.28
CA PRO A 27 19.33 -16.26 -17.03
C PRO A 27 19.89 -15.56 -18.28
N PRO A 28 19.45 -14.34 -18.59
CA PRO A 28 19.99 -13.60 -19.72
C PRO A 28 21.49 -13.32 -19.46
N THR A 29 22.33 -13.95 -20.29
CA THR A 29 23.78 -13.74 -20.32
C THR A 29 24.11 -12.40 -20.96
N LYS A 30 23.86 -11.30 -20.25
CA LYS A 30 24.53 -10.01 -20.50
C LYS A 30 24.83 -9.37 -19.15
N GLN A 31 26.10 -9.44 -18.76
CA GLN A 31 26.63 -8.71 -17.61
C GLN A 31 26.44 -7.21 -17.87
N ALA A 32 25.46 -6.58 -17.21
CA ALA A 32 25.46 -5.14 -17.08
C ALA A 32 26.50 -4.79 -16.00
N LYS A 33 27.60 -4.16 -16.40
CA LYS A 33 28.58 -3.58 -15.47
C LYS A 33 27.85 -2.61 -14.56
N LEU A 34 27.76 -2.94 -13.27
CA LEU A 34 27.38 -2.01 -12.22
C LEU A 34 28.51 -0.97 -12.12
N THR A 35 28.41 0.14 -12.83
CA THR A 35 29.30 1.27 -12.62
C THR A 35 28.93 1.89 -11.28
N PHE A 36 29.75 1.63 -10.26
CA PHE A 36 29.78 2.41 -9.03
C PHE A 36 29.96 3.88 -9.42
N PHE A 37 28.94 4.70 -9.15
CA PHE A 37 29.05 6.15 -9.29
C PHE A 37 30.13 6.64 -8.33
N HIS A 38 31.21 7.17 -8.90
CA HIS A 38 32.32 7.80 -8.17
C HIS A 38 31.83 9.11 -7.54
N PRO A 39 32.14 9.42 -6.26
CA PRO A 39 31.61 10.59 -5.58
C PRO A 39 32.42 11.85 -5.93
N LYS A 40 32.35 12.33 -7.18
CA LYS A 40 32.88 13.66 -7.55
C LYS A 40 32.15 14.24 -8.76
N LEU A 41 30.89 14.65 -8.58
CA LEU A 41 30.25 15.72 -9.36
C LEU A 41 29.14 16.36 -8.51
N VAL A 42 29.50 16.98 -7.37
CA VAL A 42 28.61 17.94 -6.71
C VAL A 42 28.72 19.26 -7.47
N LYS A 43 27.91 19.40 -8.53
CA LYS A 43 27.54 20.75 -8.98
C LYS A 43 26.50 21.25 -7.98
N LYS A 44 26.82 22.33 -7.26
CA LYS A 44 25.87 23.09 -6.44
C LYS A 44 24.73 23.56 -7.36
N SER A 45 23.71 22.75 -7.57
CA SER A 45 22.38 23.28 -7.84
C SER A 45 21.85 23.70 -6.48
N THR A 46 21.88 24.99 -6.22
CA THR A 46 21.05 25.60 -5.18
C THR A 46 19.61 25.19 -5.47
N THR A 47 19.16 24.11 -4.86
CA THR A 47 17.75 23.78 -4.75
C THR A 47 17.14 24.93 -3.99
N GLN A 48 16.45 25.81 -4.72
CA GLN A 48 15.55 26.77 -4.12
C GLN A 48 14.57 25.94 -3.27
N VAL A 49 14.70 26.02 -1.95
CA VAL A 49 13.71 25.50 -1.03
C VAL A 49 12.50 26.40 -1.22
N GLU A 50 11.64 26.08 -2.19
CA GLU A 50 10.28 26.61 -2.20
C GLU A 50 9.69 26.27 -0.83
N LYS A 51 9.37 27.30 -0.06
CA LYS A 51 8.69 27.17 1.23
C LYS A 51 7.41 26.37 0.99
N SER A 52 7.41 25.10 1.37
CA SER A 52 6.26 24.22 1.25
C SER A 52 5.11 24.83 2.04
N THR A 53 4.09 25.31 1.31
CA THR A 53 2.85 25.76 1.95
C THR A 53 2.11 24.51 2.42
N PRO A 54 1.70 24.42 3.69
CA PRO A 54 0.98 23.25 4.19
C PRO A 54 -0.20 22.89 3.28
N GLY A 55 -0.28 21.63 2.87
CA GLY A 55 -1.39 21.11 2.07
C GLY A 55 -1.38 21.42 0.57
N LYS A 56 -0.44 22.24 0.05
CA LYS A 56 -0.28 22.38 -1.42
C LYS A 56 0.59 21.25 -1.97
N PRO A 57 0.10 20.45 -2.92
CA PRO A 57 0.91 19.38 -3.52
C PRO A 57 2.03 19.92 -4.40
N THR A 58 3.21 19.32 -4.28
CA THR A 58 4.35 19.51 -5.18
C THR A 58 4.52 18.27 -6.05
N HIS A 59 4.85 18.43 -7.32
CA HIS A 59 5.13 17.30 -8.22
C HIS A 59 6.55 16.78 -7.96
N LEU A 60 6.69 15.52 -7.55
CA LEU A 60 7.99 14.84 -7.43
C LEU A 60 8.42 14.20 -8.76
N ILE A 61 7.45 13.67 -9.51
CA ILE A 61 7.64 13.13 -10.85
C ILE A 61 6.49 13.68 -11.70
N LYS A 62 6.81 14.20 -12.89
CA LYS A 62 5.84 14.63 -13.89
C LYS A 62 6.33 14.17 -15.26
N ASP A 63 6.13 12.89 -15.54
CA ASP A 63 6.40 12.29 -16.84
C ASP A 63 5.11 12.26 -17.64
N ILE A 64 4.95 13.25 -18.53
CA ILE A 64 3.74 13.44 -19.32
C ILE A 64 3.64 12.37 -20.42
N GLU A 65 4.78 11.93 -20.96
CA GLU A 65 4.85 10.95 -22.05
C GLU A 65 4.34 9.59 -21.59
N ASN A 66 4.73 9.18 -20.39
CA ASN A 66 4.29 7.92 -19.78
C ASN A 66 3.07 8.08 -18.86
N ASN A 67 2.40 9.24 -18.90
CA ASN A 67 1.25 9.58 -18.07
C ASN A 67 1.46 9.26 -16.57
N THR A 68 2.68 9.49 -16.07
CA THR A 68 3.09 9.15 -14.71
C THR A 68 3.32 10.43 -13.92
N VAL A 69 2.49 10.64 -12.90
CA VAL A 69 2.56 11.80 -12.03
C VAL A 69 2.59 11.38 -10.58
N VAL A 70 3.63 11.80 -9.85
CA VAL A 70 3.75 11.60 -8.41
C VAL A 70 3.66 12.95 -7.72
N ARG A 71 2.68 13.10 -6.84
CA ARG A 71 2.44 14.31 -6.05
C ARG A 71 2.79 14.07 -4.58
N TYR A 72 3.49 15.01 -3.97
CA TYR A 72 3.81 15.02 -2.55
C TYR A 72 3.08 16.15 -1.85
N PHE A 73 2.40 15.82 -0.75
CA PHE A 73 1.63 16.77 0.05
C PHE A 73 2.34 17.03 1.39
N PRO A 74 3.21 18.04 1.47
CA PRO A 74 3.92 18.37 2.71
C PRO A 74 2.93 18.80 3.80
N ASN A 75 3.13 18.26 5.01
CA ASN A 75 2.33 18.61 6.19
C ASN A 75 0.81 18.47 5.95
N LEU A 76 0.37 17.47 5.18
CA LEU A 76 -1.05 17.20 4.94
C LEU A 76 -1.82 17.09 6.27
N ILE A 77 -1.20 16.43 7.25
CA ILE A 77 -1.66 16.41 8.64
C ILE A 77 -0.69 17.28 9.45
N PRO A 78 -1.18 18.32 10.16
CA PRO A 78 -0.33 19.14 11.02
C PRO A 78 0.38 18.32 12.10
N ARG A 79 1.63 18.67 12.42
CA ARG A 79 2.50 17.90 13.33
C ARG A 79 1.85 17.48 14.66
N LYS A 80 1.12 18.39 15.30
CA LYS A 80 0.43 18.10 16.57
C LYS A 80 -0.59 16.98 16.39
N LYS A 81 -1.45 17.11 15.38
CA LYS A 81 -2.50 16.14 15.04
C LYS A 81 -1.90 14.80 14.59
N SER A 82 -0.80 14.81 13.82
CA SER A 82 -0.15 13.58 13.40
C SER A 82 0.43 12.79 14.58
N LEU A 83 0.96 13.46 15.60
CA LEU A 83 1.44 12.81 16.82
C LEU A 83 0.27 12.19 17.62
N GLU A 84 -0.84 12.93 17.76
CA GLU A 84 -2.04 12.42 18.43
C GLU A 84 -2.62 11.18 17.72
N LEU A 85 -2.73 11.21 16.39
CA LEU A 85 -3.17 10.07 15.59
C LEU A 85 -2.20 8.89 15.69
N TYR A 86 -0.89 9.16 15.66
CA TYR A 86 0.13 8.14 15.81
C TYR A 86 -0.01 7.39 17.13
N GLU A 87 -0.11 8.09 18.26
CA GLU A 87 -0.25 7.43 19.57
C GLU A 87 -1.52 6.57 19.63
N LYS A 88 -2.66 7.11 19.20
CA LYS A 88 -3.93 6.36 19.19
C LYS A 88 -3.86 5.11 18.31
N LEU A 89 -3.34 5.23 17.09
CA LEU A 89 -3.20 4.08 16.19
C LEU A 89 -2.17 3.08 16.70
N ARG A 90 -1.12 3.55 17.39
CA ARG A 90 -0.09 2.69 17.97
C ARG A 90 -0.65 1.85 19.11
N THR A 91 -1.53 2.42 19.94
CA THR A 91 -2.06 1.76 21.15
C THR A 91 -3.33 0.97 20.89
N ASN A 92 -4.24 1.48 20.04
CA ASN A 92 -5.61 0.98 19.94
C ASN A 92 -5.85 0.04 18.75
N THR A 93 -4.89 -0.06 17.83
CA THR A 93 -4.98 -0.96 16.68
C THR A 93 -4.41 -2.33 17.04
N ASP A 94 -5.12 -3.39 16.67
CA ASP A 94 -4.67 -4.78 16.84
C ASP A 94 -3.59 -5.16 15.80
N TRP A 95 -2.38 -4.64 16.02
CA TRP A 95 -1.23 -4.90 15.16
C TRP A 95 -0.76 -6.35 15.32
N HIS A 96 -0.83 -7.12 14.24
CA HIS A 96 -0.41 -8.52 14.22
C HIS A 96 0.70 -8.78 13.20
N GLN A 97 1.48 -9.82 13.45
CA GLN A 97 2.54 -10.26 12.54
C GLN A 97 1.97 -11.34 11.61
N GLU A 98 1.80 -11.03 10.33
CA GLU A 98 1.35 -12.01 9.35
C GLU A 98 2.52 -12.82 8.76
N ARG A 99 2.24 -14.04 8.30
CA ARG A 99 3.16 -14.84 7.50
C ARG A 99 2.76 -14.71 6.03
N ILE A 100 3.73 -14.48 5.16
CA ILE A 100 3.49 -14.37 3.72
C ILE A 100 4.23 -15.48 2.98
N LEU A 101 3.65 -15.95 1.87
CA LEU A 101 4.26 -16.94 1.00
C LEU A 101 5.11 -16.22 -0.06
N MET A 102 6.43 -16.38 -0.01
CA MET A 102 7.35 -15.85 -1.00
C MET A 102 8.21 -16.97 -1.58
N PHE A 103 8.17 -17.14 -2.90
CA PHE A 103 8.95 -18.16 -3.62
C PHE A 103 8.79 -19.58 -3.04
N GLY A 104 7.57 -19.94 -2.63
CA GLY A 104 7.25 -21.25 -2.05
C GLY A 104 7.71 -21.45 -0.60
N LYS A 105 8.21 -20.40 0.07
CA LYS A 105 8.61 -20.43 1.48
C LYS A 105 7.80 -19.42 2.29
N TRP A 106 7.40 -19.82 3.50
CA TRP A 106 6.76 -18.92 4.45
C TRP A 106 7.78 -18.00 5.11
N PHE A 107 7.50 -16.70 5.11
CA PHE A 107 8.33 -15.67 5.71
C PHE A 107 7.51 -14.79 6.65
N GLU A 108 8.14 -14.33 7.72
CA GLU A 108 7.55 -13.40 8.69
C GLU A 108 8.25 -12.05 8.55
N PRO A 109 7.59 -11.04 7.95
CA PRO A 109 8.17 -9.72 7.81
C PRO A 109 8.56 -9.09 9.14
N SER A 110 9.56 -8.21 9.17
CA SER A 110 9.88 -7.40 10.36
C SER A 110 8.91 -6.21 10.54
N ARG A 111 7.62 -6.42 10.28
CA ARG A 111 6.56 -5.42 10.42
C ARG A 111 5.26 -6.08 10.86
N LYS A 112 4.53 -5.42 11.75
CA LYS A 112 3.14 -5.75 12.05
C LYS A 112 2.20 -5.04 11.08
N VAL A 113 1.04 -5.62 10.84
CA VAL A 113 0.03 -5.11 9.92
C VAL A 113 -1.34 -5.11 10.58
N GLN A 114 -2.23 -4.28 10.05
CA GLN A 114 -3.67 -4.38 10.25
C GLN A 114 -4.34 -3.81 9.00
N THR A 115 -5.39 -4.46 8.50
CA THR A 115 -6.13 -3.99 7.33
C THR A 115 -7.53 -3.56 7.73
N ALA A 116 -7.85 -2.29 7.51
CA ALA A 116 -9.19 -1.75 7.69
C ALA A 116 -9.82 -1.42 6.33
N GLY A 117 -11.14 -1.46 6.27
CA GLY A 117 -11.92 -1.18 5.08
C GLY A 117 -13.40 -1.19 5.35
N ASP A 118 -14.19 -0.95 4.32
CA ASP A 118 -15.63 -1.05 4.36
C ASP A 118 -16.07 -2.47 4.75
N ASP A 119 -17.25 -2.56 5.38
CA ASP A 119 -17.75 -3.81 5.94
C ASP A 119 -17.89 -4.91 4.88
N GLY A 120 -17.34 -6.09 5.19
CA GLY A 120 -17.41 -7.27 4.31
C GLY A 120 -16.42 -7.27 3.16
N LEU A 121 -15.44 -6.36 3.13
CA LEU A 121 -14.37 -6.41 2.15
C LEU A 121 -13.35 -7.50 2.48
N THR A 122 -12.97 -8.20 1.42
CA THR A 122 -11.96 -9.22 1.44
C THR A 122 -11.10 -9.05 0.20
N PHE A 123 -9.79 -9.15 0.34
CA PHE A 123 -8.85 -9.13 -0.77
C PHE A 123 -7.89 -10.32 -0.70
N GLU A 124 -7.29 -10.66 -1.84
CA GLU A 124 -6.29 -11.70 -1.92
C GLU A 124 -4.94 -11.07 -2.22
N TYR A 125 -3.93 -11.44 -1.43
CA TYR A 125 -2.56 -11.03 -1.67
C TYR A 125 -1.63 -12.21 -1.42
N SER A 126 -0.71 -12.47 -2.36
CA SER A 126 0.23 -13.59 -2.29
C SER A 126 -0.44 -14.96 -2.04
N GLY A 127 -1.63 -15.20 -2.60
CA GLY A 127 -2.39 -16.45 -2.43
C GLY A 127 -3.02 -16.62 -1.05
N THR A 128 -3.02 -15.57 -0.23
CA THR A 128 -3.66 -15.54 1.09
C THR A 128 -4.81 -14.56 1.06
N GLN A 129 -5.95 -14.96 1.63
CA GLN A 129 -7.13 -14.12 1.73
C GLN A 129 -7.06 -13.29 3.02
N HIS A 130 -7.28 -11.98 2.89
CA HIS A 130 -7.24 -11.01 3.99
C HIS A 130 -8.61 -10.35 4.12
N ASN A 131 -9.17 -10.40 5.32
CA ASN A 131 -10.41 -9.71 5.65
C ASN A 131 -10.11 -8.33 6.23
N THR A 132 -10.89 -7.33 5.84
CA THR A 132 -10.82 -6.01 6.47
C THR A 132 -11.49 -6.07 7.85
N VAL A 133 -10.97 -5.28 8.78
CA VAL A 133 -11.74 -4.86 9.94
C VAL A 133 -12.47 -3.55 9.63
N PRO A 134 -13.56 -3.22 10.34
CA PRO A 134 -14.19 -1.92 10.20
C PRO A 134 -13.22 -0.78 10.48
N TRP A 135 -13.40 0.33 9.78
CA TRP A 135 -12.61 1.54 10.00
C TRP A 135 -12.70 2.02 11.46
N SER A 136 -11.55 2.23 12.10
CA SER A 136 -11.52 2.95 13.38
C SER A 136 -11.83 4.44 13.17
N LYS A 137 -12.22 5.13 14.24
CA LYS A 137 -12.46 6.57 14.21
C LYS A 137 -11.23 7.35 13.70
N GLU A 138 -10.04 6.95 14.14
CA GLU A 138 -8.78 7.57 13.73
C GLU A 138 -8.48 7.34 12.25
N LEU A 139 -8.77 6.15 11.73
CA LEU A 139 -8.57 5.83 10.31
C LEU A 139 -9.59 6.54 9.42
N LEU A 140 -10.85 6.67 9.84
CA LEU A 140 -11.85 7.49 9.14
C LEU A 140 -11.42 8.95 9.03
N GLU A 141 -10.88 9.51 10.11
CA GLU A 141 -10.36 10.88 10.11
C GLU A 141 -9.21 11.07 9.10
N ILE A 142 -8.29 10.09 9.00
CA ILE A 142 -7.23 10.12 8.00
C ILE A 142 -7.80 9.96 6.59
N LYS A 143 -8.73 9.01 6.40
CA LYS A 143 -9.41 8.75 5.13
C LYS A 143 -10.06 10.02 4.60
N GLU A 144 -10.89 10.69 5.40
CA GLU A 144 -11.56 11.94 5.02
C GLU A 144 -10.57 13.04 4.60
N LEU A 145 -9.46 13.20 5.34
CA LEU A 145 -8.43 14.19 5.01
C LEU A 145 -7.77 13.89 3.65
N VAL A 146 -7.45 12.62 3.39
CA VAL A 146 -6.82 12.18 2.14
C VAL A 146 -7.80 12.27 0.97
N GLU A 147 -9.03 11.82 1.17
CA GLU A 147 -10.10 11.90 0.15
C GLU A 147 -10.37 13.33 -0.28
N LYS A 148 -10.44 14.26 0.68
CA LYS A 148 -10.61 15.69 0.39
C LYS A 148 -9.43 16.29 -0.36
N ALA A 149 -8.20 15.85 -0.06
CA ALA A 149 -7.00 16.36 -0.72
C ALA A 149 -6.84 15.82 -2.16
N LEU A 150 -7.37 14.63 -2.43
CA LEU A 150 -7.24 13.96 -3.72
C LEU A 150 -8.49 14.06 -4.60
N ASP A 151 -9.63 14.49 -4.04
CA ASP A 151 -10.95 14.38 -4.66
C ASP A 151 -11.22 12.95 -5.17
N TYR A 152 -10.91 11.98 -4.31
CA TYR A 152 -11.00 10.55 -4.61
C TYR A 152 -11.51 9.80 -3.39
N LYS A 153 -12.21 8.69 -3.58
CA LYS A 153 -12.76 7.86 -2.49
C LYS A 153 -11.97 6.57 -2.32
N PHE A 154 -11.78 6.18 -1.06
CA PHE A 154 -11.18 4.90 -0.69
C PHE A 154 -12.22 4.02 0.01
N ASN A 155 -12.00 2.72 0.02
CA ASN A 155 -12.84 1.71 0.66
C ASN A 155 -12.00 0.74 1.48
#